data_AF-A0ABD6TBV2-F1
#
_entry.id   AF-A0ABD6TBV2-F1
#
_cell.length_a   1.000
_cell.length_b   1.000
_cell.length_c   1.000
_cell.angle_alpha   90.00
_cell.angle_beta   90.00
_cell.angle_gamma   90.00
#
_symmetry.space_group_name_H-M   'P 1'
#
loop_
_entity.id
_entity.type
_entity.pdbx_description
1 polymer ?
#
loop_
_entity_poly.entity_id
_entity_poly.type
_entity_poly.pdbx_seq_one_letter_code
_entity_poly.pdbx_strand_id
1 'polypeptide(L)' 'MKYGIYLSGECVKVKDDIFSAFEDAVFYTRESGIPHEVKIINEKKN' A
#
# COMPACT_ATOMS: atom_id res chain seq x y z
N MET A 1 3.59 8.08 -10.46
CA MET A 1 2.39 7.37 -9.94
C MET A 1 2.68 7.04 -8.50
N LYS A 2 1.70 7.15 -7.60
CA LYS A 2 1.88 6.77 -6.19
C LYS A 2 1.16 5.47 -5.91
N TYR A 3 1.68 4.71 -4.96
CA TYR A 3 1.15 3.42 -4.54
C TYR A 3 0.84 3.50 -3.05
N GLY A 4 -0.42 3.24 -2.71
CA GLY A 4 -0.90 3.19 -1.35
C GLY A 4 -0.89 1.75 -0.86
N ILE A 5 -0.43 1.56 0.38
CA ILE A 5 -0.61 0.35 1.14
C ILE A 5 -1.87 0.55 1.98
N TYR A 6 -2.79 -0.40 1.91
CA TYR A 6 -4.09 -0.34 2.55
C TYR A 6 -4.26 -1.49 3.53
N LEU A 7 -4.81 -1.19 4.70
CA LEU A 7 -5.26 -2.16 5.68
C LEU A 7 -6.74 -1.91 5.94
N SER A 8 -7.59 -2.90 5.69
CA SER A 8 -9.05 -2.79 5.89
C SER A 8 -9.69 -1.57 5.20
N GLY A 9 -9.14 -1.13 4.06
CA GLY A 9 -9.61 0.04 3.31
C GLY A 9 -8.98 1.38 3.71
N GLU A 10 -8.20 1.43 4.79
CA GLU A 10 -7.47 2.64 5.21
C GLU A 10 -6.05 2.67 4.63
N CYS A 11 -5.65 3.81 4.07
CA CYS A 11 -4.30 3.98 3.54
C CYS A 11 -3.32 4.23 4.69
N VAL A 12 -2.50 3.23 5.00
CA VAL A 12 -1.51 3.31 6.09
C VAL A 12 -0.19 3.92 5.62
N LYS A 13 0.15 3.79 4.34
CA LYS A 13 1.41 4.29 3.80
C LYS A 13 1.31 4.57 2.31
N VAL A 14 2.08 5.54 1.84
CA VAL A 14 2.21 5.89 0.42
C VAL A 14 3.67 5.81 0.00
N LYS A 15 3.90 5.28 -1.19
CA LYS A 15 5.22 5.16 -1.82
C LYS A 15 5.16 5.65 -3.27
N ASP A 16 6.28 6.12 -3.78
CA ASP A 16 6.41 6.52 -5.18
C ASP A 16 6.74 5.35 -6.11
N ASP A 17 7.14 4.21 -5.53
CA ASP A 17 7.55 2.99 -6.23
C ASP A 17 6.73 1.76 -5.80
N ILE A 18 6.39 0.90 -6.76
CA ILE A 18 5.55 -0.28 -6.53
C ILE A 18 6.28 -1.39 -5.79
N PHE A 19 7.58 -1.59 -6.07
CA PHE A 19 8.36 -2.64 -5.41
C PHE A 19 8.52 -2.32 -3.94
N SER A 20 8.84 -1.06 -3.62
CA SER A 20 8.93 -0.54 -2.27
C SER A 20 7.59 -0.64 -1.51
N ALA A 21 6.47 -0.40 -2.20
CA ALA A 21 5.14 -0.56 -1.60
C ALA A 21 4.80 -2.03 -1.31
N PHE A 22 5.18 -2.92 -2.23
CA PHE A 22 4.94 -4.35 -2.09
C PHE A 22 5.80 -4.98 -0.99
N GLU A 23 7.08 -4.63 -0.91
CA GLU A 23 7.97 -5.10 0.15
C GLU A 23 7.45 -4.72 1.54
N ASP A 24 7.05 -3.45 1.72
CA ASP A 24 6.45 -2.97 2.97
C ASP A 24 5.12 -3.70 3.26
N ALA A 25 4.27 -3.93 2.26
CA ALA A 25 3.00 -4.64 2.45
C ALA A 25 3.22 -6.11 2.88
N VAL A 26 4.23 -6.79 2.31
CA VAL A 26 4.62 -8.14 2.73
C VAL A 26 5.15 -8.13 4.15
N PHE A 27 6.00 -7.16 4.49
CA PHE A 27 6.51 -6.99 5.85
C PHE A 27 5.38 -6.79 6.86
N TYR A 28 4.47 -5.85 6.60
CA TYR A 28 3.32 -5.59 7.48
C TYR A 28 2.38 -6.78 7.58
N THR A 29 2.17 -7.52 6.50
CA THR A 29 1.35 -8.74 6.51
C THR A 29 1.99 -9.82 7.39
N ARG A 30 3.32 -9.97 7.35
CA ARG A 30 4.03 -10.94 8.21
C ARG A 30 3.98 -10.56 9.68
N GLU A 31 4.17 -9.28 10.00
CA GLU A 31 4.19 -8.79 11.38
C GLU A 31 2.81 -8.78 12.04
N SER A 32 1.77 -8.40 11.29
CA SER A 32 0.40 -8.29 11.81
C SER A 32 -0.42 -9.58 11.66
N GLY A 33 -0.03 -10.47 10.74
CA GLY A 33 -0.86 -11.60 10.32
C GLY A 33 -2.08 -11.21 9.46
N ILE A 34 -2.22 -9.92 9.10
CA ILE A 34 -3.36 -9.39 8.34
C ILE A 34 -2.91 -9.00 6.93
N PRO A 35 -3.59 -9.46 5.86
CA PRO A 35 -3.25 -9.08 4.49
C PRO A 35 -3.32 -7.56 4.27
N HIS A 36 -2.21 -6.99 3.79
CA HIS A 36 -2.14 -5.60 3.35
C HIS A 36 -2.23 -5.52 1.82
N GLU A 37 -3.09 -4.64 1.30
CA GLU A 37 -3.30 -4.48 -0.13
C GLU A 37 -2.45 -3.32 -0.68
N VAL A 38 -1.83 -3.51 -1.86
CA VAL A 38 -1.17 -2.41 -2.57
C VAL A 38 -2.06 -1.96 -3.73
N LYS A 39 -2.41 -0.67 -3.78
CA LYS A 39 -3.23 -0.07 -4.84
C LYS A 39 -2.57 1.18 -5.40
N ILE A 40 -2.76 1.42 -6.69
CA ILE A 40 -2.33 2.67 -7.31
C ILE A 40 -3.24 3.79 -6.79
N ILE A 41 -2.62 4.83 -6.25
CA ILE A 41 -3.31 6.07 -5.93
C ILE A 41 -3.41 6.84 -7.23
N ASN A 42 -4.52 6.63 -7.94
CA ASN A 42 -4.92 7.57 -8.97
C ASN A 42 -5.46 8.81 -8.25
N GLU A 43 -4.64 9.86 -8.20
CA GLU A 43 -5.19 11.20 -8.10
C GLU A 43 -6.06 11.40 -9.34
N LYS A 44 -7.36 11.08 -9.24
CA LYS A 44 -8.33 11.60 -10.20
C LYS A 44 -8.17 13.12 -10.12
N LYS A 45 -7.50 13.70 -11.12
CA LYS A 45 -7.64 15.11 -11.46
C LYS A 45 -9.12 15.30 -11.78
N ASN A 46 -9.88 15.72 -10.77
CA ASN A 46 -11.16 16.37 -10.99
C ASN A 46 -10.89 17.74 -11.62
#